data_AF-A0A9D6YNP9-F1
#
_entry.id   AF-A0A9D6YNP9-F1
#
_cell.length_a   1.000
_cell.length_b   1.000
_cell.length_c   1.000
_cell.angle_alpha   90.00
_cell.angle_beta   90.00
_cell.angle_gamma   90.00
#
_symmetry.space_group_name_H-M   'P 1'
#
loop_
_entity.id
_entity.type
_entity.pdbx_description
1 polymer ?
#
loop_
_entity_poly.entity_id
_entity_poly.type
_entity_poly.pdbx_seq_one_letter_code
_entity_poly.pdbx_strand_id
1 'polypeptide(L)'
;MKSEDKIEYQEIIDEAKAGSYQPIRFSRIKYKNNPETLIDIRIFQRGYDEEGNDVYYPTKKGFQFLESEFKKVVKSWTILPSSYVHPDVIDKSFELLAKRQFESAVLQAFKFLEIRIREKAGLSKDEIGIKLIRKAFYPNKGILSNMALPVAEREAMANYIAGAYGLYKNPCSHRAVEMEFLEAFERIVIASNILKMIEAAQLNETKE
;
A
#
# COMPACT_ATOMS: atom_id res chain seq x y z
N MET A 1 41.55 -12.32 19.19
CA MET A 1 40.33 -12.86 19.82
C MET A 1 39.26 -11.78 19.70
N LYS A 2 38.34 -11.88 18.74
CA LYS A 2 37.22 -10.92 18.64
C LYS A 2 36.36 -11.13 19.89
N SER A 3 36.14 -10.11 20.70
CA SER A 3 35.17 -10.20 21.79
C SER A 3 33.84 -10.60 21.15
N GLU A 4 33.26 -11.71 21.58
CA GLU A 4 31.88 -12.04 21.20
C GLU A 4 31.01 -10.92 21.78
N ASP A 5 30.60 -9.99 20.90
CA ASP A 5 29.73 -8.91 21.31
C ASP A 5 28.43 -9.53 21.82
N LYS A 6 28.18 -9.36 23.12
CA LYS A 6 26.98 -9.90 23.75
C LYS A 6 25.77 -9.22 23.15
N ILE A 7 24.80 -10.02 22.72
CA ILE A 7 23.49 -9.52 22.27
C ILE A 7 22.82 -8.83 23.46
N GLU A 8 22.40 -7.59 23.24
CA GLU A 8 21.54 -6.83 24.15
C GLU A 8 20.10 -7.29 24.01
N TYR A 9 19.60 -7.30 22.77
CA TYR A 9 18.33 -7.92 22.41
C TYR A 9 18.34 -8.46 20.99
N GLN A 10 17.47 -9.44 20.76
CA GLN A 10 17.11 -9.94 19.44
C GLN A 10 15.59 -10.06 19.36
N GLU A 11 15.01 -9.38 18.38
CA GLU A 11 13.57 -9.38 18.11
C GLU A 11 13.34 -10.03 16.74
N ILE A 12 12.49 -11.07 16.68
CA ILE A 12 12.08 -11.66 15.39
C ILE A 12 10.98 -10.76 14.82
N ILE A 13 11.26 -10.19 13.65
CA ILE A 13 10.30 -9.35 12.92
C ILE A 13 9.34 -10.23 12.12
N ASP A 14 9.87 -11.23 11.40
CA ASP A 14 9.06 -12.15 10.60
C ASP A 14 9.83 -13.46 10.31
N GLU A 15 9.11 -14.49 9.84
CA GLU A 15 9.64 -15.81 9.52
C GLU A 15 9.06 -16.38 8.21
N ALA A 16 9.94 -16.76 7.28
CA ALA A 16 9.55 -17.51 6.08
C ALA A 16 9.78 -19.02 6.27
N LYS A 17 8.91 -19.83 5.67
CA LYS A 17 8.87 -21.30 5.84
C LYS A 17 8.75 -21.70 7.32
N ALA A 18 7.87 -21.01 8.04
CA ALA A 18 7.66 -21.27 9.45
C ALA A 18 7.26 -22.73 9.72
N GLY A 19 7.78 -23.29 10.82
CA GLY A 19 7.56 -24.70 11.17
C GLY A 19 8.35 -25.73 10.35
N SER A 20 9.03 -25.30 9.27
CA SER A 20 9.80 -26.22 8.42
C SER A 20 11.11 -26.65 9.08
N TYR A 21 11.81 -27.61 8.47
CA TYR A 21 13.14 -28.00 8.94
C TYR A 21 14.16 -26.87 8.86
N GLN A 22 13.97 -25.91 7.95
CA GLN A 22 14.87 -24.78 7.72
C GLN A 22 14.10 -23.46 7.49
N PRO A 23 13.53 -22.86 8.55
CA PRO A 23 12.89 -21.55 8.41
C PRO A 23 13.95 -20.46 8.22
N ILE A 24 13.54 -19.35 7.61
CA ILE A 24 14.36 -18.16 7.46
C ILE A 24 13.76 -17.09 8.36
N ARG A 25 14.52 -16.59 9.33
CA ARG A 25 14.08 -15.52 10.21
C ARG A 25 14.65 -14.19 9.76
N PHE A 26 13.80 -13.18 9.83
CA PHE A 26 14.13 -11.78 9.74
C PHE A 26 14.12 -11.20 11.15
N SER A 27 15.26 -10.73 11.64
CA SER A 27 15.40 -10.27 13.02
C SER A 27 16.09 -8.92 13.11
N ARG A 28 15.67 -8.13 14.10
CA ARG A 28 16.41 -6.97 14.57
C ARG A 28 17.34 -7.40 15.70
N ILE A 29 18.62 -7.06 15.60
CA ILE A 29 19.63 -7.42 16.59
C ILE A 29 20.34 -6.15 17.07
N LYS A 30 20.48 -6.04 18.39
CA LYS A 30 21.31 -5.03 19.05
C LYS A 30 22.38 -5.71 19.88
N TYR A 31 23.62 -5.29 19.71
CA TYR A 31 24.75 -5.75 20.53
C TYR A 31 25.11 -4.68 21.55
N LYS A 32 25.48 -5.09 22.77
CA LYS A 32 25.79 -4.16 23.88
C LYS A 32 26.91 -3.17 23.57
N ASN A 33 27.90 -3.59 22.78
CA ASN A 33 29.05 -2.78 22.42
C ASN A 33 28.93 -2.12 21.05
N ASN A 34 27.78 -2.27 20.37
CA ASN A 34 27.56 -1.69 19.06
C ASN A 34 26.52 -0.56 19.15
N PRO A 35 26.89 0.70 18.85
CA PRO A 35 25.93 1.81 18.87
C PRO A 35 24.85 1.69 17.79
N GLU A 36 25.06 0.86 16.76
CA GLU A 36 24.11 0.64 15.68
C GLU A 36 23.19 -0.56 15.94
N THR A 37 22.03 -0.54 15.28
CA THR A 37 21.10 -1.67 15.21
C THR A 37 21.30 -2.40 13.89
N LEU A 38 21.26 -3.72 13.91
CA LEU A 38 21.43 -4.56 12.73
C LEU A 38 20.14 -5.30 12.39
N ILE A 39 20.04 -5.61 11.10
CA ILE A 39 19.09 -6.54 10.55
C ILE A 39 19.83 -7.85 10.23
N ASP A 40 19.29 -8.97 10.70
CA ASP A 40 19.78 -10.33 10.43
C ASP A 40 18.72 -11.10 9.63
N ILE A 41 19.13 -11.63 8.47
CA ILE A 41 18.33 -12.59 7.70
C ILE A 41 19.10 -13.90 7.70
N ARG A 42 18.54 -14.92 8.35
CA ARG A 42 19.28 -16.17 8.62
C ARG A 42 18.40 -17.40 8.54
N ILE A 43 18.98 -18.46 7.99
CA ILE A 43 18.39 -19.80 8.01
C ILE A 43 18.62 -20.40 9.39
N PHE A 44 17.55 -20.90 9.99
CA PHE A 44 17.56 -21.70 11.20
C PHE A 44 17.42 -23.17 10.84
N GLN A 45 17.77 -24.05 11.76
CA GLN A 45 17.57 -25.49 11.62
C GLN A 45 16.71 -25.98 12.77
N ARG A 46 15.67 -26.75 12.45
CA ARG A 46 14.82 -27.39 13.44
C ARG A 46 15.55 -28.54 14.11
N GLY A 47 15.49 -28.57 15.42
CA GLY A 47 15.87 -29.67 16.29
C GLY A 47 14.77 -29.89 17.33
N TYR A 48 15.07 -30.72 18.32
CA TYR A 48 14.15 -31.09 19.38
C TYR A 48 14.84 -30.86 20.73
N ASP A 49 14.12 -30.34 21.72
CA ASP A 49 14.60 -30.33 23.11
C ASP A 49 14.43 -31.71 23.77
N GLU A 50 14.81 -31.80 25.05
CA GLU A 50 14.71 -33.04 25.84
C GLU A 50 13.26 -33.53 26.02
N GLU A 51 12.28 -32.63 25.87
CA GLU A 51 10.84 -32.92 25.96
C GLU A 51 10.22 -33.26 24.59
N GLY A 52 11.00 -33.17 23.51
CA GLY A 52 10.55 -33.42 22.14
C GLY A 52 9.84 -32.25 21.47
N ASN A 53 9.87 -31.04 22.06
CA ASN A 53 9.33 -29.85 21.42
C ASN A 53 10.28 -29.32 20.34
N ASP A 54 9.71 -28.71 19.30
CA ASP A 54 10.47 -28.09 18.22
C ASP A 54 11.30 -26.90 18.74
N VAL A 55 12.61 -26.95 18.53
CA VAL A 55 13.54 -25.83 18.82
C VAL A 55 14.31 -25.46 17.56
N TYR A 56 14.57 -24.17 17.38
CA TYR A 56 15.20 -23.64 16.17
C TYR A 56 16.56 -23.01 16.48
N TYR A 57 17.61 -23.53 15.85
CA TYR A 57 18.99 -23.10 16.05
C TYR A 57 19.50 -22.28 14.86
N PRO A 58 20.17 -21.13 15.09
CA PRO A 58 20.70 -20.32 14.00
C PRO A 58 21.83 -21.06 13.27
N THR A 59 21.81 -21.04 11.95
CA THR A 59 22.91 -21.61 11.14
C THR A 59 23.93 -20.54 10.75
N LYS A 60 25.04 -20.98 10.13
CA LYS A 60 26.01 -20.09 9.49
C LYS A 60 25.50 -19.49 8.17
N LYS A 61 24.37 -19.96 7.64
CA LYS A 61 23.78 -19.46 6.39
C LYS A 61 22.86 -18.30 6.71
N GLY A 62 23.35 -17.09 6.49
CA GLY A 62 22.63 -15.85 6.70
C GLY A 62 23.54 -14.66 6.49
N PHE A 63 23.01 -13.46 6.63
CA PHE A 63 23.77 -12.23 6.56
C PHE A 63 23.20 -11.17 7.50
N GLN A 64 24.08 -10.26 7.92
CA GLN A 64 23.75 -9.13 8.78
C GLN A 64 24.20 -7.84 8.11
N PHE A 65 23.40 -6.79 8.30
CA PHE A 65 23.71 -5.47 7.78
C PHE A 65 23.05 -4.40 8.65
N LEU A 66 23.54 -3.17 8.56
CA LEU A 66 23.01 -2.08 9.38
C LEU A 66 21.55 -1.81 9.03
N GLU A 67 20.73 -1.57 10.05
CA GLU A 67 19.34 -1.20 9.84
C GLU A 67 19.22 0.13 9.06
N SER A 68 20.22 1.01 9.16
CA SER A 68 20.29 2.23 8.33
C SER A 68 20.44 1.93 6.83
N GLU A 69 21.24 0.92 6.46
CA GLU A 69 21.35 0.45 5.08
C GLU A 69 20.08 -0.28 4.64
N PHE A 70 19.47 -1.06 5.53
CA PHE A 70 18.14 -1.62 5.29
C PHE A 70 17.12 -0.52 5.03
N LYS A 71 17.09 0.56 5.80
CA LYS A 71 16.19 1.70 5.58
C LYS A 71 16.43 2.35 4.21
N LYS A 72 17.67 2.45 3.72
CA LYS A 72 17.98 2.94 2.36
C LYS A 72 17.47 1.99 1.28
N VAL A 73 17.62 0.68 1.48
CA VAL A 73 17.13 -0.34 0.55
C VAL A 73 15.61 -0.46 0.62
N VAL A 74 14.96 -0.38 1.77
CA VAL A 74 13.50 -0.34 1.88
C VAL A 74 12.94 0.91 1.22
N LYS A 75 13.64 2.05 1.38
CA LYS A 75 13.37 3.27 0.60
C LYS A 75 13.56 3.07 -0.91
N SER A 76 14.33 2.09 -1.38
CA SER A 76 14.31 1.67 -2.78
C SER A 76 13.28 0.57 -3.07
N TRP A 77 12.87 -0.27 -2.11
CA TRP A 77 11.71 -1.18 -2.20
C TRP A 77 10.36 -0.45 -2.21
N THR A 78 10.37 0.88 -2.14
CA THR A 78 9.45 1.76 -2.88
C THR A 78 9.46 1.51 -4.42
N ILE A 79 9.99 0.38 -4.90
CA ILE A 79 9.74 -0.30 -6.20
C ILE A 79 8.49 -1.21 -6.17
N LEU A 80 8.03 -1.70 -5.00
CA LEU A 80 6.67 -2.29 -4.84
C LEU A 80 5.49 -1.42 -5.38
N PRO A 81 5.55 -0.08 -5.39
CA PRO A 81 4.51 0.77 -5.95
C PRO A 81 4.37 0.68 -7.47
N SER A 82 5.39 0.41 -8.29
CA SER A 82 5.18 0.44 -9.76
C SER A 82 4.35 -0.74 -10.27
N SER A 83 4.36 -1.88 -9.59
CA SER A 83 3.49 -3.02 -9.93
C SER A 83 2.11 -2.93 -9.23
N TYR A 84 2.07 -2.41 -8.01
CA TYR A 84 0.85 -2.39 -7.19
C TYR A 84 0.01 -1.10 -7.33
N VAL A 85 0.65 0.03 -7.55
CA VAL A 85 0.04 1.35 -7.76
C VAL A 85 -0.01 1.64 -9.26
N HIS A 86 -1.11 2.24 -9.71
CA HIS A 86 -1.29 2.64 -11.10
C HIS A 86 -0.17 3.62 -11.53
N PRO A 87 0.49 3.43 -12.69
CA PRO A 87 1.60 4.29 -13.13
C PRO A 87 1.26 5.79 -13.11
N ASP A 88 0.10 6.17 -13.64
CA ASP A 88 -0.30 7.58 -13.61
C ASP A 88 -0.48 8.14 -12.19
N VAL A 89 -0.92 7.32 -11.23
CA VAL A 89 -1.05 7.76 -9.83
C VAL A 89 0.33 7.94 -9.20
N ILE A 90 1.31 7.13 -9.61
CA ILE A 90 2.71 7.32 -9.21
C ILE A 90 3.19 8.68 -9.71
N ASP A 91 3.02 8.94 -11.00
CA ASP A 91 3.46 10.18 -11.64
C ASP A 91 2.84 11.43 -11.02
N LYS A 92 1.58 11.35 -10.54
CA LYS A 92 0.90 12.50 -9.92
C LYS A 92 1.21 12.71 -8.45
N SER A 93 1.58 11.66 -7.71
CA SER A 93 1.58 11.72 -6.24
C SER A 93 2.90 11.37 -5.57
N PHE A 94 3.78 10.59 -6.21
CA PHE A 94 4.94 10.03 -5.50
C PHE A 94 6.07 11.03 -5.27
N GLU A 95 6.24 12.01 -6.16
CA GLU A 95 7.17 13.12 -5.92
C GLU A 95 6.76 13.92 -4.67
N LEU A 96 5.46 14.19 -4.52
CA LEU A 96 4.89 14.91 -3.38
C LEU A 96 5.02 14.07 -2.10
N LEU A 97 4.76 12.77 -2.18
CA LEU A 97 4.93 11.82 -1.09
C LEU A 97 6.39 11.78 -0.59
N ALA A 98 7.35 11.74 -1.52
CA ALA A 98 8.79 11.77 -1.20
C ALA A 98 9.23 13.09 -0.55
N LYS A 99 8.59 14.21 -0.92
CA LYS A 99 8.79 15.53 -0.32
C LYS A 99 8.02 15.74 0.98
N ARG A 100 7.34 14.71 1.52
CA ARG A 100 6.48 14.77 2.72
C ARG A 100 5.29 15.72 2.59
N GLN A 101 4.86 16.03 1.36
CA GLN A 101 3.68 16.84 1.07
C GLN A 101 2.44 15.94 0.97
N PHE A 102 2.06 15.33 2.09
CA PHE A 102 1.10 14.22 2.15
C PHE A 102 -0.31 14.61 1.70
N GLU A 103 -0.85 15.71 2.22
CA GLU A 103 -2.16 16.24 1.82
C GLU A 103 -2.23 16.50 0.31
N SER A 104 -1.17 17.12 -0.23
CA SER A 104 -1.06 17.39 -1.66
C SER A 104 -0.94 16.12 -2.49
N ALA A 105 -0.20 15.11 -2.02
CA ALA A 105 -0.07 13.82 -2.70
C ALA A 105 -1.42 13.10 -2.84
N VAL A 106 -2.21 13.07 -1.76
CA VAL A 106 -3.56 12.49 -1.76
C VAL A 106 -4.49 13.31 -2.66
N LEU A 107 -4.46 14.63 -2.55
CA LEU A 107 -5.28 15.53 -3.37
C LEU A 107 -5.03 15.33 -4.87
N GLN A 108 -3.77 15.21 -5.29
CA GLN A 108 -3.43 14.97 -6.70
C GLN A 108 -3.91 13.60 -7.20
N ALA A 109 -3.79 12.54 -6.37
CA ALA A 109 -4.26 11.20 -6.75
C ALA A 109 -5.78 11.20 -7.03
N PHE A 110 -6.57 11.77 -6.12
CA PHE A 110 -8.03 11.81 -6.26
C PHE A 110 -8.50 12.85 -7.29
N LYS A 111 -7.77 13.95 -7.51
CA LYS A 111 -8.03 14.87 -8.61
C LYS A 111 -7.83 14.18 -9.96
N PHE A 112 -6.77 13.39 -10.10
CA PHE A 112 -6.53 12.61 -11.30
C PHE A 112 -7.64 11.57 -11.53
N LEU A 113 -8.05 10.87 -10.47
CA LEU A 113 -9.19 9.96 -10.49
C LEU A 113 -10.48 10.63 -11.02
N GLU A 114 -10.82 11.82 -10.53
CA GLU A 114 -11.99 12.59 -11.01
C GLU A 114 -11.92 12.87 -12.52
N ILE A 115 -10.75 13.33 -12.98
CA ILE A 115 -10.52 13.62 -14.40
C ILE A 115 -10.75 12.36 -15.25
N ARG A 116 -10.19 11.23 -14.82
CA ARG A 116 -10.30 9.95 -15.55
C ARG A 116 -11.72 9.41 -15.58
N ILE A 117 -12.48 9.51 -14.47
CA ILE A 117 -13.91 9.16 -14.45
C ILE A 117 -14.67 10.00 -15.47
N ARG A 118 -14.46 11.32 -15.45
CA ARG A 118 -15.19 12.25 -16.32
C ARG A 118 -14.90 11.98 -17.80
N GLU A 119 -13.62 11.82 -18.14
CA GLU A 119 -13.19 11.51 -19.51
C GLU A 119 -13.77 10.19 -19.98
N LYS A 120 -13.67 9.13 -19.17
CA LYS A 120 -14.14 7.81 -19.55
C LYS A 120 -15.67 7.74 -19.65
N ALA A 121 -16.38 8.49 -18.80
CA ALA A 121 -17.83 8.56 -18.84
C ALA A 121 -18.38 9.56 -19.89
N GLY A 122 -17.53 10.31 -20.59
CA GLY A 122 -17.96 11.33 -21.56
C GLY A 122 -18.79 12.46 -20.94
N LEU A 123 -18.58 12.79 -19.67
CA LEU A 123 -19.38 13.78 -18.93
C LEU A 123 -18.83 15.21 -19.10
N SER A 124 -19.72 16.21 -18.97
CA SER A 124 -19.35 17.64 -19.08
C SER A 124 -18.28 18.03 -18.06
N LYS A 125 -17.50 19.07 -18.39
CA LYS A 125 -16.48 19.66 -17.49
C LYS A 125 -17.07 20.21 -16.20
N ASP A 126 -18.34 20.59 -16.20
CA ASP A 126 -19.05 21.14 -15.04
C ASP A 126 -19.44 20.07 -14.01
N GLU A 127 -19.44 18.81 -14.40
CA GLU A 127 -19.67 17.68 -13.50
C GLU A 127 -18.38 17.40 -12.71
N ILE A 128 -18.40 17.69 -11.41
CA ILE A 128 -17.25 17.54 -10.51
C ILE A 128 -17.62 16.82 -9.20
N GLY A 129 -16.60 16.29 -8.53
CA GLY A 129 -16.71 15.68 -7.20
C GLY A 129 -17.68 14.50 -7.13
N ILE A 130 -18.37 14.40 -5.98
CA ILE A 130 -19.29 13.29 -5.71
C ILE A 130 -20.44 13.23 -6.72
N LYS A 131 -20.90 14.38 -7.25
CA LYS A 131 -22.00 14.42 -8.22
C LYS A 131 -21.61 13.73 -9.53
N LEU A 132 -20.42 14.01 -10.05
CA LEU A 132 -19.84 13.32 -11.19
C LEU A 132 -19.82 11.80 -10.99
N ILE A 133 -19.30 11.35 -9.85
CA ILE A 133 -19.14 9.92 -9.54
C ILE A 133 -20.52 9.24 -9.50
N ARG A 134 -21.48 9.83 -8.78
CA ARG A 134 -22.84 9.29 -8.68
C ARG A 134 -23.57 9.24 -10.03
N LYS A 135 -23.27 10.17 -10.93
CA LYS A 135 -23.80 10.18 -12.30
C LYS A 135 -23.16 9.08 -13.15
N ALA A 136 -21.84 8.97 -13.12
CA ALA A 136 -21.08 7.97 -13.89
C ALA A 136 -21.40 6.53 -13.48
N PHE A 137 -21.58 6.29 -12.17
CA PHE A 137 -21.86 4.97 -11.58
C PHE A 137 -23.31 4.84 -11.12
N TYR A 138 -24.25 5.58 -11.72
CA TYR A 138 -25.65 5.44 -11.34
C TYR A 138 -26.13 3.99 -11.55
N PRO A 139 -26.77 3.32 -10.57
CA PRO A 139 -27.01 1.88 -10.64
C PRO A 139 -27.81 1.44 -11.87
N ASN A 140 -28.79 2.24 -12.29
CA ASN A 140 -29.72 1.83 -13.36
C ASN A 140 -29.30 2.28 -14.77
N LYS A 141 -28.49 3.34 -14.88
CA LYS A 141 -28.14 3.97 -16.18
C LYS A 141 -26.76 4.63 -16.24
N GLY A 142 -25.91 4.42 -15.24
CA GLY A 142 -24.56 4.97 -15.22
C GLY A 142 -23.72 4.40 -16.35
N ILE A 143 -22.99 5.24 -17.08
CA ILE A 143 -22.14 4.83 -18.21
C ILE A 143 -21.03 3.86 -17.77
N LEU A 144 -20.55 3.96 -16.53
CA LEU A 144 -19.48 3.11 -15.98
C LEU A 144 -20.00 1.98 -15.07
N SER A 145 -21.32 1.86 -14.90
CA SER A 145 -21.91 0.79 -14.06
C SER A 145 -21.92 -0.54 -14.79
N ASN A 146 -21.39 -1.61 -14.22
CA ASN A 146 -21.51 -2.93 -14.85
C ASN A 146 -22.95 -3.45 -14.78
N MET A 147 -23.71 -3.34 -15.87
CA MET A 147 -25.14 -3.71 -15.93
C MET A 147 -25.40 -5.22 -15.85
N ALA A 148 -24.35 -6.05 -15.95
CA ALA A 148 -24.47 -7.50 -15.74
C ALA A 148 -24.54 -7.90 -14.26
N LEU A 149 -24.22 -6.98 -13.33
CA LEU A 149 -24.24 -7.24 -11.89
C LEU A 149 -25.59 -6.91 -11.25
N PRO A 150 -25.93 -7.55 -10.11
CA PRO A 150 -27.09 -7.19 -9.30
C PRO A 150 -27.12 -5.69 -8.95
N VAL A 151 -28.32 -5.12 -8.80
CA VAL A 151 -28.52 -3.70 -8.41
C VAL A 151 -27.72 -3.36 -7.16
N ALA A 152 -27.75 -4.22 -6.14
CA ALA A 152 -27.06 -4.02 -4.88
C ALA A 152 -25.53 -3.90 -5.03
N GLU A 153 -24.91 -4.67 -5.93
CA GLU A 153 -23.47 -4.58 -6.19
C GLU A 153 -23.11 -3.29 -6.94
N ARG A 154 -23.96 -2.86 -7.88
CA ARG A 154 -23.79 -1.58 -8.57
C ARG A 154 -23.90 -0.40 -7.61
N GLU A 155 -24.86 -0.46 -6.68
CA GLU A 155 -24.99 0.51 -5.59
C GLU A 155 -23.78 0.50 -4.66
N ALA A 156 -23.30 -0.67 -4.28
CA ALA A 156 -22.10 -0.80 -3.45
C ALA A 156 -20.87 -0.17 -4.12
N MET A 157 -20.66 -0.42 -5.41
CA MET A 157 -19.57 0.20 -6.17
C MET A 157 -19.70 1.73 -6.20
N ALA A 158 -20.87 2.25 -6.55
CA ALA A 158 -21.11 3.70 -6.58
C ALA A 158 -20.88 4.35 -5.21
N ASN A 159 -21.37 3.71 -4.14
CA ASN A 159 -21.21 4.17 -2.77
C ASN A 159 -19.74 4.11 -2.30
N TYR A 160 -19.02 3.04 -2.65
CA TYR A 160 -17.60 2.89 -2.31
C TYR A 160 -16.77 3.99 -2.96
N ILE A 161 -16.90 4.22 -4.26
CA ILE A 161 -16.10 5.21 -4.99
C ILE A 161 -16.45 6.63 -4.49
N ALA A 162 -17.75 6.94 -4.36
CA ALA A 162 -18.19 8.24 -3.87
C ALA A 162 -17.75 8.49 -2.42
N GLY A 163 -17.82 7.45 -1.58
CA GLY A 163 -17.39 7.48 -0.18
C GLY A 163 -15.88 7.69 -0.06
N ALA A 164 -15.07 6.91 -0.78
CA ALA A 164 -13.61 7.05 -0.79
C ALA A 164 -13.19 8.45 -1.27
N TYR A 165 -13.78 8.94 -2.37
CA TYR A 165 -13.52 10.29 -2.85
C TYR A 165 -13.89 11.34 -1.80
N GLY A 166 -15.11 11.27 -1.25
CA GLY A 166 -15.59 12.23 -0.27
C GLY A 166 -14.79 12.21 1.03
N LEU A 167 -14.36 11.04 1.48
CA LEU A 167 -13.63 10.84 2.73
C LEU A 167 -12.17 11.29 2.63
N TYR A 168 -11.48 10.98 1.54
CA TYR A 168 -10.04 11.20 1.44
C TYR A 168 -9.65 12.50 0.73
N LYS A 169 -10.41 12.93 -0.28
CA LYS A 169 -10.11 14.14 -1.05
C LYS A 169 -10.67 15.40 -0.39
N ASN A 170 -11.90 15.38 0.09
CA ASN A 170 -12.57 16.60 0.57
C ASN A 170 -11.88 17.23 1.78
N PRO A 171 -11.43 16.48 2.81
CA PRO A 171 -10.67 17.08 3.91
C PRO A 171 -9.43 17.83 3.41
N CYS A 172 -8.63 17.19 2.54
CA CYS A 172 -7.45 17.75 1.90
C CYS A 172 -7.75 18.93 0.94
N SER A 173 -9.01 19.28 0.73
CA SER A 173 -9.42 20.44 -0.08
C SER A 173 -9.93 21.61 0.75
N HIS A 174 -10.29 21.37 2.01
CA HIS A 174 -11.06 22.34 2.81
C HIS A 174 -10.42 22.68 4.16
N ARG A 175 -9.49 21.84 4.64
CA ARG A 175 -8.83 22.03 5.93
C ARG A 175 -7.41 21.48 5.87
N ALA A 176 -6.53 22.00 6.72
CA ALA A 176 -5.23 21.39 6.95
C ALA A 176 -5.45 20.02 7.61
N VAL A 177 -4.93 18.97 7.00
CA VAL A 177 -5.03 17.60 7.51
C VAL A 177 -3.63 17.13 7.91
N GLU A 178 -3.41 16.96 9.21
CA GLU A 178 -2.24 16.23 9.68
C GLU A 178 -2.36 14.76 9.27
N MET A 179 -1.30 14.23 8.67
CA MET A 179 -1.30 12.90 8.07
C MET A 179 0.13 12.36 8.09
N GLU A 180 0.27 11.08 8.42
CA GLU A 180 1.56 10.40 8.35
C GLU A 180 1.77 9.74 6.97
N PHE A 181 3.02 9.38 6.67
CA PHE A 181 3.38 8.75 5.39
C PHE A 181 2.51 7.54 5.05
N LEU A 182 2.28 6.65 6.02
CA LEU A 182 1.53 5.41 5.79
C LEU A 182 0.06 5.70 5.47
N GLU A 183 -0.57 6.63 6.19
CA GLU A 183 -1.94 7.07 5.91
C GLU A 183 -2.07 7.68 4.51
N ALA A 184 -1.11 8.53 4.12
CA ALA A 184 -1.11 9.14 2.80
C ALA A 184 -0.95 8.09 1.70
N PHE A 185 -0.03 7.14 1.93
CA PHE A 185 0.23 6.05 1.01
C PHE A 185 -1.00 5.14 0.83
N GLU A 186 -1.67 4.74 1.92
CA GLU A 186 -2.89 3.94 1.87
C GLU A 186 -3.98 4.62 1.04
N ARG A 187 -4.20 5.92 1.25
CA ARG A 187 -5.19 6.70 0.50
C ARG A 187 -4.85 6.77 -1.00
N ILE A 188 -3.57 6.92 -1.33
CA ILE A 188 -3.08 6.91 -2.73
C ILE A 188 -3.27 5.53 -3.37
N VAL A 189 -3.00 4.46 -2.63
CA VAL A 189 -3.20 3.07 -3.08
C VAL A 189 -4.69 2.81 -3.37
N ILE A 190 -5.59 3.31 -2.52
CA ILE A 190 -7.05 3.25 -2.75
C ILE A 190 -7.42 3.98 -4.04
N ALA A 191 -6.94 5.21 -4.25
CA ALA A 191 -7.20 5.96 -5.49
C ALA A 191 -6.72 5.18 -6.73
N SER A 192 -5.55 4.55 -6.65
CA SER A 192 -5.00 3.69 -7.69
C SER A 192 -5.87 2.45 -7.94
N ASN A 193 -6.33 1.78 -6.89
CA ASN A 193 -7.20 0.61 -7.02
C ASN A 193 -8.52 0.97 -7.72
N ILE A 194 -9.13 2.10 -7.34
CA ILE A 194 -10.34 2.62 -7.99
C ILE A 194 -10.05 2.95 -9.46
N LEU A 195 -8.91 3.59 -9.77
CA LEU A 195 -8.55 3.90 -11.15
C LEU A 195 -8.45 2.64 -12.00
N LYS A 196 -7.81 1.58 -11.50
CA LYS A 196 -7.74 0.28 -12.18
C LYS A 196 -9.13 -0.30 -12.46
N MET A 197 -10.07 -0.18 -11.50
CA MET A 197 -11.47 -0.59 -11.70
C MET A 197 -12.16 0.23 -12.79
N ILE A 198 -11.95 1.56 -12.81
CA ILE A 198 -12.50 2.45 -13.84
C ILE A 198 -11.96 2.06 -15.21
N GLU A 199 -10.67 1.80 -15.35
CA GLU A 199 -10.06 1.41 -16.63
C GLU A 199 -10.55 0.06 -17.15
N ALA A 200 -10.79 -0.89 -16.24
CA ALA A 200 -11.39 -2.17 -16.59
C ALA A 200 -12.89 -2.09 -16.92
N ALA A 201 -13.60 -1.05 -16.46
CA ALA A 201 -15.05 -0.91 -16.68
C ALA A 201 -15.39 -0.81 -18.18
N GLN A 202 -16.36 -1.60 -18.62
CA GLN A 202 -16.94 -1.48 -19.96
C GLN A 202 -17.95 -0.34 -19.98
N LEU A 203 -18.01 0.39 -21.10
CA LEU A 203 -18.95 1.49 -21.27
C LEU A 203 -20.32 0.93 -21.65
N ASN A 204 -21.36 1.41 -20.99
CA ASN A 204 -22.73 1.16 -21.45
C ASN A 204 -23.08 2.13 -22.57
N GLU A 205 -23.93 1.66 -23.48
CA GLU A 205 -24.57 2.53 -24.46
C GLU A 205 -25.37 3.63 -23.75
N THR A 206 -25.17 4.86 -24.18
CA THR A 206 -25.93 6.00 -23.68
C THR A 206 -27.34 5.88 -24.25
N LYS A 207 -28.29 5.37 -23.45
CA LYS A 207 -29.70 5.47 -23.81
C LYS A 207 -30.10 6.94 -23.64
N GLU A 208 -30.29 7.63 -24.75
CA GLU A 208 -30.90 8.97 -24.83
C GLU A 208 -32.25 9.03 -24.09
#